data_AF-A0A804JU93-F1
#
_entry.id   AF-A0A804JU93-F1
#
_cell.length_a   1.000
_cell.length_b   1.000
_cell.length_c   1.000
_cell.angle_alpha   90.00
_cell.angle_beta   90.00
_cell.angle_gamma   90.00
#
_symmetry.space_group_name_H-M   'P 1'
#
loop_
_entity.id
_entity.type
_entity.pdbx_description
1 polymer ?
#
loop_
_entity_poly.entity_id
_entity_poly.type
_entity_poly.pdbx_seq_one_letter_code
_entity_poly.pdbx_strand_id
1 'polypeptide(L)'
;MVAPNGEPLTVQAPGTRPEVSVMFLTWLMGLIRLMEGDNTGPINLGNPGEFTMMERAEIVKEVILIKMIENARDDPRQRKPDITKAKYLLGWNLKIILR
;
A
#
# COMPACT_ATOMS: atom_id res chain seq x y z
N MET A 1 3.92 -10.01 -4.53
CA MET A 1 4.84 -10.61 -3.55
C MET A 1 4.21 -11.88 -3.01
N VAL A 2 4.77 -13.05 -3.32
CA VAL A 2 4.33 -14.34 -2.75
C VAL A 2 5.58 -15.13 -2.38
N ALA A 3 5.67 -15.59 -1.13
CA ALA A 3 6.58 -16.65 -0.70
C ALA A 3 6.12 -17.28 0.64
N PRO A 4 5.17 -18.22 0.63
CA PRO A 4 5.08 -19.26 1.65
C PRO A 4 6.07 -20.40 1.31
N ASN A 5 6.69 -20.99 2.34
CA ASN A 5 7.48 -22.24 2.27
C ASN A 5 8.95 -22.16 1.80
N GLY A 6 9.64 -21.05 2.01
CA GLY A 6 11.07 -20.93 1.69
C GLY A 6 11.38 -20.73 0.20
N GLU A 7 10.35 -20.52 -0.62
CA GLU A 7 10.53 -20.13 -2.01
C GLU A 7 11.02 -18.68 -2.14
N PRO A 8 11.79 -18.35 -3.20
CA PRO A 8 12.19 -16.99 -3.46
C PRO A 8 10.99 -16.06 -3.65
N LEU A 9 11.07 -14.86 -3.08
CA LEU A 9 10.10 -13.80 -3.27
C LEU A 9 10.12 -13.32 -4.73
N THR A 10 8.97 -13.38 -5.40
CA THR A 10 8.85 -12.92 -6.79
C THR A 10 8.58 -11.41 -6.89
N VAL A 11 9.36 -10.73 -7.74
CA VAL A 11 9.23 -9.30 -8.06
C VAL A 11 9.14 -9.13 -9.59
N GLN A 12 8.14 -8.38 -10.05
CA GLN A 12 7.96 -8.13 -11.49
C GLN A 12 8.94 -7.07 -11.99
N ALA A 13 9.69 -7.35 -13.05
CA ALA A 13 10.61 -6.42 -13.69
C ALA A 13 9.85 -5.30 -14.44
N PRO A 14 10.28 -4.04 -14.39
CA PRO A 14 11.53 -3.56 -13.78
C PRO A 14 11.43 -3.26 -12.26
N GLY A 15 10.31 -3.54 -11.60
CA GLY A 15 10.12 -3.30 -10.16
C GLY A 15 9.92 -1.82 -9.79
N THR A 16 9.93 -0.93 -10.77
CA THR A 16 9.78 0.54 -10.60
C THR A 16 8.34 1.00 -10.49
N ARG A 17 7.40 0.07 -10.60
CA ARG A 17 5.98 0.38 -10.52
C ARG A 17 5.65 0.92 -9.12
N PRO A 18 5.06 2.12 -9.01
CA PRO A 18 4.62 2.65 -7.72
C PRO A 18 3.45 1.83 -7.18
N GLU A 19 3.57 1.35 -5.95
CA GLU A 19 2.49 0.77 -5.18
C GLU A 19 2.19 1.61 -3.95
N VAL A 20 0.94 1.57 -3.53
CA VAL A 20 0.48 2.16 -2.28
C VAL A 20 0.14 1.04 -1.32
N SER A 21 0.80 1.06 -0.16
CA SER A 21 0.51 0.16 0.95
C SER A 21 -0.06 0.95 2.12
N VAL A 22 -1.00 0.32 2.81
CA VAL A 22 -1.54 0.82 4.07
C VAL A 22 -1.67 -0.36 4.99
N MET A 23 -1.29 -0.15 6.25
CA MET A 23 -1.43 -1.19 7.25
C MET A 23 -2.91 -1.41 7.63
N PHE A 24 -3.29 -2.68 7.86
CA PHE A 24 -4.67 -3.06 8.20
C PHE A 24 -5.23 -2.30 9.41
N LEU A 25 -4.46 -2.16 10.50
CA LEU A 25 -4.92 -1.41 11.68
C LEU A 25 -5.19 0.06 11.35
N THR A 26 -4.38 0.66 10.47
CA THR A 26 -4.62 2.01 9.97
C THR A 26 -6.00 2.04 9.30
N TRP A 27 -6.25 1.18 8.30
CA TRP A 27 -7.56 1.06 7.65
C TRP A 27 -8.73 0.92 8.63
N LEU A 28 -8.61 0.02 9.60
CA LEU A 28 -9.67 -0.23 10.58
C LEU A 28 -10.03 1.02 11.38
N MET A 29 -9.04 1.80 11.84
CA MET A 29 -9.29 3.07 12.51
C MET A 29 -10.03 4.08 11.63
N GLY A 30 -9.81 4.03 10.31
CA GLY A 30 -10.45 4.94 9.36
C GLY A 30 -11.91 4.60 9.16
N LEU A 31 -12.21 3.30 9.08
CA LEU A 31 -13.58 2.78 8.99
C LEU A 31 -14.38 3.10 10.26
N ILE A 32 -13.79 2.91 11.45
CA ILE A 32 -14.45 3.24 12.72
C ILE A 32 -14.84 4.71 12.76
N ARG A 33 -13.92 5.63 12.44
CA ARG A 33 -14.20 7.07 12.40
C ARG A 33 -15.25 7.45 11.37
N LEU A 34 -15.31 6.73 10.25
CA LEU A 34 -16.31 6.96 9.22
C LEU A 34 -17.70 6.52 9.70
N MET A 35 -17.80 5.42 10.45
CA MET A 35 -19.06 4.94 11.03
C MET A 35 -19.55 5.81 12.20
N GLU A 36 -18.65 6.43 12.95
CA GLU A 36 -18.98 7.29 14.11
C GLU A 36 -19.32 8.75 13.72
N GLY A 37 -19.02 9.16 12.49
CA GLY A 37 -19.22 10.54 12.04
C GLY A 37 -20.51 10.73 11.23
N ASP A 38 -20.99 11.98 11.17
CA ASP A 38 -22.17 12.36 10.39
C ASP A 38 -21.85 12.58 8.88
N ASN A 39 -20.69 12.13 8.42
CA ASN A 39 -20.21 12.38 7.07
C ASN A 39 -20.92 11.48 6.06
N THR A 40 -21.46 12.08 5.00
CA THR A 40 -22.12 11.33 3.92
C THR A 40 -21.30 11.38 2.62
N GLY A 41 -21.36 10.28 1.86
CA GLY A 41 -20.68 10.16 0.57
C GLY A 41 -19.28 9.53 0.63
N PRO A 42 -18.63 9.34 -0.53
CA PRO A 42 -17.37 8.63 -0.61
C PRO A 42 -16.21 9.44 0.00
N ILE A 43 -15.48 8.80 0.91
CA ILE A 43 -14.25 9.32 1.52
C ILE A 43 -13.14 8.32 1.23
N ASN A 44 -12.10 8.77 0.53
CA ASN A 44 -10.94 7.95 0.27
C ASN A 44 -10.10 7.79 1.55
N LEU A 45 -9.89 6.55 1.96
CA LEU A 45 -8.94 6.16 3.01
C LEU A 45 -7.74 5.50 2.35
N GLY A 46 -6.53 5.96 2.69
CA GLY A 46 -5.34 5.42 2.05
C GLY A 46 -4.05 6.10 2.48
N ASN A 47 -2.96 5.68 1.85
CA ASN A 47 -1.64 6.28 1.99
C ASN A 47 -1.30 7.02 0.68
N PRO A 48 -1.03 8.34 0.69
CA PRO A 48 -0.64 9.06 -0.52
C PRO A 48 0.85 8.84 -0.86
N GLY A 49 1.61 8.22 0.03
CA GLY A 49 2.99 7.80 -0.20
C GLY A 49 3.04 6.60 -1.12
N GLU A 50 3.83 6.71 -2.18
CA GLU A 50 4.11 5.65 -3.14
C GLU A 50 5.48 5.06 -2.84
N PHE A 51 5.61 3.74 -2.97
CA PHE A 51 6.86 3.01 -2.89
C PHE A 51 6.93 2.02 -4.04
N THR A 52 8.10 1.81 -4.60
CA THR A 52 8.35 0.83 -5.64
C THR A 52 8.43 -0.58 -5.05
N MET A 53 8.18 -1.59 -5.88
CA MET A 53 8.41 -2.98 -5.47
C MET A 53 9.88 -3.28 -5.20
N MET A 54 10.79 -2.57 -5.87
CA MET A 54 12.20 -2.73 -5.55
C MET A 54 12.52 -2.23 -4.14
N GLU A 55 12.07 -1.04 -3.74
CA GLU A 55 12.33 -0.50 -2.40
C GLU A 55 11.86 -1.46 -1.29
N ARG A 56 10.70 -2.11 -1.48
CA ARG A 56 10.18 -3.10 -0.52
C ARG A 56 10.96 -4.41 -0.56
N ALA A 57 11.33 -4.88 -1.75
CA ALA A 57 12.12 -6.09 -1.91
C ALA A 57 13.52 -5.92 -1.28
N GLU A 58 14.09 -4.72 -1.38
CA GLU A 58 15.37 -4.36 -0.77
C GLU A 58 15.40 -4.54 0.75
N ILE A 59 14.27 -4.31 1.43
CA ILE A 59 14.15 -4.45 2.89
C ILE A 59 14.20 -5.92 3.32
N VAL A 60 13.64 -6.82 2.50
CA VAL A 60 13.51 -8.24 2.85
C VAL A 60 14.59 -9.12 2.20
N LYS A 61 15.42 -8.57 1.30
CA LYS A 61 16.46 -9.31 0.57
C LYS A 61 17.49 -9.98 1.47
N GLU A 62 17.70 -9.45 2.67
CA GLU A 62 18.65 -10.00 3.65
C GLU A 62 18.11 -11.27 4.34
N VAL A 63 16.79 -11.47 4.28
CA VAL A 63 16.09 -12.57 4.96
C VAL A 63 15.56 -13.60 3.97
N ILE A 64 15.25 -13.20 2.73
CA ILE A 64 14.62 -14.05 1.72
C ILE A 64 15.27 -13.79 0.35
N LEU A 65 15.52 -14.86 -0.42
CA LEU A 65 15.98 -14.77 -1.81
C LEU A 65 14.93 -14.09 -2.69
N ILE A 66 15.35 -13.28 -3.67
CA ILE A 66 14.45 -12.59 -4.59
C ILE A 66 14.62 -13.14 -6.00
N LYS A 67 13.51 -13.34 -6.70
CA LYS A 67 13.47 -13.74 -8.12
C LYS A 67 12.71 -12.70 -8.94
N MET A 68 13.37 -12.17 -9.97
CA MET A 68 12.73 -11.25 -10.93
C MET A 68 11.93 -12.04 -11.99
N ILE A 69 10.71 -11.58 -12.31
CA ILE A 69 9.83 -12.17 -13.33
C ILE A 69 9.31 -11.10 -14.28
N GLU A 70 8.85 -11.48 -15.48
CA GLU A 70 8.26 -10.52 -16.42
C GLU A 70 6.91 -9.95 -15.91
N ASN A 71 6.62 -8.70 -16.27
CA ASN A 71 5.44 -7.98 -15.81
C ASN A 71 4.20 -8.32 -16.65
N ALA A 72 3.05 -8.44 -15.99
CA ALA A 72 1.76 -8.58 -16.65
C ALA A 72 1.32 -7.22 -17.25
N ARG A 73 0.89 -7.21 -18.52
CA ARG A 73 0.61 -5.99 -19.29
C ARG A 73 -0.53 -5.11 -18.75
N ASP A 74 -1.44 -5.64 -17.92
CA ASP A 74 -2.74 -5.01 -17.64
C ASP A 74 -2.91 -4.35 -16.26
N ASP A 75 -1.87 -4.22 -15.45
CA ASP A 75 -2.06 -3.68 -14.09
C ASP A 75 -2.11 -2.11 -14.14
N PRO A 76 -3.08 -1.42 -13.48
CA PRO A 76 -3.29 0.05 -13.53
C PRO A 76 -2.18 0.92 -12.90
N ARG A 77 -1.55 1.77 -13.73
CA ARG A 77 -0.27 2.47 -13.45
C ARG A 77 -0.23 3.44 -12.26
N GLN A 78 -1.37 3.84 -11.68
CA GLN A 78 -1.41 4.87 -10.64
C GLN A 78 -2.35 4.45 -9.52
N ARG A 79 -1.86 4.48 -8.28
CA ARG A 79 -2.62 4.07 -7.09
C ARG A 79 -2.52 5.08 -5.94
N LYS A 80 -2.49 6.38 -6.23
CA LYS A 80 -2.36 7.44 -5.22
C LYS A 80 -3.73 8.03 -4.82
N PRO A 81 -4.32 7.65 -3.68
CA PRO A 81 -5.61 8.20 -3.27
C PRO A 81 -5.46 9.65 -2.78
N ASP A 82 -6.36 10.54 -3.20
CA ASP A 82 -6.53 11.85 -2.57
C ASP A 82 -7.28 11.69 -1.24
N ILE A 83 -6.54 11.84 -0.14
CA ILE A 83 -7.04 11.70 1.24
C ILE A 83 -7.41 13.04 1.90
N THR A 84 -7.55 14.12 1.13
CA THR A 84 -7.84 15.46 1.65
C THR A 84 -9.12 15.47 2.49
N LYS A 85 -10.20 14.86 1.99
CA LYS A 85 -11.47 14.73 2.74
C LYS A 85 -11.31 13.98 4.07
N ALA A 86 -10.57 12.86 4.07
CA ALA A 86 -10.36 12.08 5.29
C ALA A 86 -9.61 12.90 6.35
N LYS A 87 -8.60 13.69 5.95
CA LYS A 87 -7.85 14.55 6.87
C LYS A 87 -8.75 15.58 7.54
N TYR A 88 -9.55 16.29 6.75
CA TYR A 88 -10.41 17.36 7.26
C TYR A 88 -11.62 16.85 8.04
N LEU A 89 -12.29 15.80 7.56
CA LEU A 89 -13.56 15.33 8.12
C LEU A 89 -13.39 14.31 9.26
N LEU A 90 -12.33 13.50 9.22
CA LEU A 90 -12.12 12.38 10.15
C LEU A 90 -10.87 12.58 11.03
N GLY A 91 -10.17 13.71 10.92
CA GLY A 91 -8.85 13.91 11.51
C GLY A 91 -7.87 12.79 11.12
N TRP A 92 -8.05 12.22 9.93
CA TRP A 92 -7.33 11.02 9.48
C TRP A 92 -5.85 11.31 9.31
N ASN A 93 -5.01 10.50 9.96
CA ASN A 93 -3.58 10.51 9.76
C ASN A 93 -3.05 9.07 9.76
N LEU A 94 -2.07 8.81 8.89
CA LEU A 94 -1.38 7.53 8.83
C LEU A 94 -0.54 7.38 10.09
N LYS A 95 -1.02 6.57 11.04
CA LYS A 95 -0.27 6.32 12.27
C LYS A 95 0.94 5.42 12.03
N ILE A 96 0.86 4.52 11.05
CA ILE A 96 1.92 3.58 10.71
C ILE A 96 2.19 3.65 9.22
N ILE A 97 3.40 4.07 8.89
CA ILE A 97 3.94 4.08 7.54
C ILE A 97 4.78 2.81 7.41
N LEU A 98 4.41 1.95 6.46
CA LEU A 98 5.23 0.81 6.09
C LEU A 98 6.40 1.35 5.25
N ARG A 99 7.62 1.01 5.64
CA ARG A 99 8.79 1.08 4.77
C ARG A 99 8.92 -0.28 4.12
#